data_AF-A0A411X5A5-F1
#
_entry.id   AF-A0A411X5A5-F1
#
_cell.length_a   1.000
_cell.length_b   1.000
_cell.length_c   1.000
_cell.angle_alpha   90.00
_cell.angle_beta   90.00
_cell.angle_gamma   90.00
#
_symmetry.space_group_name_H-M   'P 1'
#
loop_
_entity.id
_entity.type
_entity.pdbx_description
1 polymer ?
#
loop_
_entity_poly.entity_id
_entity_poly.type
_entity_poly.pdbx_seq_one_letter_code
_entity_poly.pdbx_strand_id
1 'polypeptide(L)'
;MSITQQELETLMQEVELEDPIDFADLPFDEKDLRGLVASHLCEMADKMESFSEADRQITLLAVSAKLVLENLVLHVQLLRRHGQPLNEQTEALLARLRNGGSAG
;
A
#
# COMPACT_ATOMS: atom_id res chain seq x y z
N MET A 1 -10.00 -17.45 -11.62
CA MET A 1 -10.83 -16.30 -12.00
C MET A 1 -10.02 -15.06 -11.69
N SER A 2 -9.68 -14.29 -12.73
CA SER A 2 -9.03 -12.99 -12.61
C SER A 2 -10.10 -11.95 -12.29
N ILE A 3 -9.88 -11.16 -11.25
CA ILE A 3 -10.73 -10.03 -10.92
C ILE A 3 -10.66 -9.00 -12.05
N THR A 4 -11.80 -8.46 -12.46
CA THR A 4 -11.83 -7.37 -13.46
C THR A 4 -11.44 -6.05 -12.83
N GLN A 5 -10.99 -5.10 -13.64
CA GLN A 5 -10.63 -3.76 -13.19
C GLN A 5 -11.78 -3.09 -12.41
N GLN A 6 -13.02 -3.17 -12.93
CA GLN A 6 -14.18 -2.55 -12.29
C GLN A 6 -14.53 -3.17 -10.94
N GLU A 7 -14.40 -4.49 -10.81
CA GLU A 7 -14.58 -5.18 -9.54
C GLU A 7 -13.50 -4.75 -8.54
N LEU A 8 -12.24 -4.65 -8.98
CA LEU A 8 -11.15 -4.21 -8.13
C LEU A 8 -11.31 -2.74 -7.68
N GLU A 9 -11.71 -1.84 -8.58
CA GLU A 9 -12.02 -0.45 -8.22
C GLU A 9 -13.14 -0.35 -7.17
N THR A 10 -14.16 -1.20 -7.29
CA THR A 10 -15.26 -1.25 -6.32
C THR A 10 -14.75 -1.71 -4.95
N LEU A 11 -13.97 -2.79 -4.90
CA LEU A 11 -13.37 -3.27 -3.65
C LEU A 11 -12.41 -2.25 -3.02
N MET A 12 -11.64 -1.53 -3.84
CA MET A 12 -10.76 -0.45 -3.34
C MET A 12 -11.59 0.62 -2.64
N GLN A 13 -12.70 1.06 -3.23
CA GLN A 13 -13.59 2.04 -2.60
C GLN A 13 -14.21 1.52 -1.30
N GLU A 14 -14.57 0.24 -1.23
CA GLU A 14 -15.09 -0.37 0.00
C GLU A 14 -14.06 -0.34 1.14
N VAL A 15 -12.80 -0.67 0.84
CA VAL A 15 -11.70 -0.61 1.83
C VAL A 15 -11.43 0.83 2.25
N GLU A 16 -11.50 1.78 1.32
CA GLU A 16 -11.32 3.22 1.59
C GLU A 16 -12.42 3.79 2.51
N LEU A 17 -13.58 3.13 2.67
CA LEU A 17 -14.59 3.56 3.66
C LEU A 17 -14.09 3.36 5.10
N GLU A 18 -13.28 2.32 5.33
CA GLU A 18 -12.70 2.02 6.64
C GLU A 18 -11.37 2.77 6.86
N ASP A 19 -10.58 2.96 5.80
CA ASP A 19 -9.30 3.68 5.83
C ASP A 19 -9.21 4.68 4.66
N PRO A 20 -9.72 5.91 4.84
CA PRO A 20 -9.76 6.91 3.77
C PRO A 20 -8.36 7.33 3.30
N ILE A 21 -8.16 7.36 1.99
CA ILE A 21 -6.93 7.88 1.37
C ILE A 21 -7.05 9.40 1.24
N ASP A 22 -6.05 10.13 1.76
CA ASP A 22 -5.89 11.56 1.49
C ASP A 22 -5.16 11.74 0.16
N PHE A 23 -5.91 12.12 -0.88
CA PHE A 23 -5.36 12.42 -2.20
C PHE A 23 -4.60 13.76 -2.24
N ALA A 24 -4.62 14.57 -1.19
CA ALA A 24 -4.03 15.91 -1.14
C ALA A 24 -4.44 16.81 -2.33
N ASP A 25 -3.75 17.93 -2.54
CA ASP A 25 -3.93 18.81 -3.72
C ASP A 25 -3.29 18.20 -4.99
N LEU A 26 -3.43 16.89 -5.20
CA LEU A 26 -2.93 16.25 -6.41
C LEU A 26 -3.68 16.82 -7.64
N PRO A 27 -2.97 17.17 -8.73
CA PRO A 27 -3.58 17.72 -9.93
C PRO A 27 -4.19 16.62 -10.82
N PHE A 28 -4.77 15.58 -10.21
CA PHE A 28 -5.29 14.40 -10.88
C PHE A 28 -6.66 14.03 -10.31
N ASP A 29 -7.53 13.48 -11.16
CA ASP A 29 -8.82 12.97 -10.73
C ASP A 29 -8.65 11.66 -9.94
N GLU A 30 -9.30 11.57 -8.79
CA GLU A 30 -9.14 10.41 -7.89
C GLU A 30 -9.67 9.11 -8.51
N LYS A 31 -10.71 9.19 -9.34
CA LYS A 31 -11.26 8.01 -10.02
C LYS A 31 -10.31 7.54 -11.10
N ASP A 32 -9.71 8.47 -11.85
CA ASP A 32 -8.68 8.13 -12.85
C ASP A 32 -7.44 7.49 -12.19
N LEU A 33 -7.03 7.98 -11.01
CA LEU A 33 -5.95 7.37 -10.23
C LEU A 33 -6.31 5.95 -9.77
N ARG A 34 -7.52 5.73 -9.23
CA ARG A 34 -7.98 4.39 -8.85
C ARG A 34 -7.99 3.44 -10.04
N GLY A 35 -8.51 3.89 -11.18
CA GLY A 35 -8.55 3.08 -12.40
C GLY A 35 -7.16 2.72 -12.94
N LEU A 36 -6.22 3.67 -12.88
CA LEU A 36 -4.83 3.41 -13.26
C LEU A 36 -4.20 2.31 -12.39
N VAL A 37 -4.37 2.39 -11.07
CA VAL A 37 -3.84 1.38 -10.13
C VAL A 37 -4.54 0.04 -10.33
N ALA A 38 -5.87 0.02 -10.46
CA ALA A 38 -6.63 -1.20 -10.68
C ALA A 38 -6.23 -1.91 -11.97
N SER A 39 -6.08 -1.16 -13.08
CA SER A 39 -5.60 -1.70 -14.35
C SER A 39 -4.21 -2.34 -14.20
N HIS A 40 -3.29 -1.66 -13.54
CA HIS A 40 -1.94 -2.17 -13.33
C HIS A 40 -1.92 -3.46 -12.50
N LEU A 41 -2.76 -3.55 -11.47
CA LEU A 41 -2.87 -4.74 -10.62
C LEU A 41 -3.52 -5.92 -11.36
N CYS A 42 -4.52 -5.68 -12.22
CA CYS A 42 -5.08 -6.71 -13.10
C CYS A 42 -4.01 -7.26 -14.06
N GLU A 43 -3.22 -6.42 -14.70
CA GLU A 43 -2.11 -6.87 -15.56
C GLU A 43 -1.07 -7.70 -14.80
N MET A 44 -0.80 -7.33 -13.54
CA MET A 44 0.10 -8.10 -12.67
C MET A 44 -0.51 -9.46 -12.31
N ALA A 45 -1.81 -9.50 -12.00
CA ALA A 45 -2.53 -10.73 -11.71
C ALA A 45 -2.51 -11.70 -12.91
N ASP A 46 -2.70 -11.19 -14.12
CA ASP A 46 -2.62 -11.98 -15.35
C ASP A 46 -1.23 -12.57 -15.56
N LYS A 47 -0.16 -11.80 -15.30
CA LYS A 47 1.23 -12.31 -15.36
C LYS A 47 1.50 -13.40 -14.32
N MET A 48 0.75 -13.41 -13.22
CA MET A 48 0.85 -14.41 -12.15
C MET A 48 -0.06 -15.64 -12.40
N GLU A 49 -0.79 -15.71 -13.51
CA GLU A 49 -1.60 -16.90 -13.84
C GLU A 49 -0.74 -18.16 -13.97
N SER A 50 0.48 -18.02 -14.51
CA SER A 50 1.41 -19.15 -14.68
C SER A 50 2.08 -19.61 -13.39
N PHE A 51 1.83 -18.92 -12.26
CA PHE A 51 2.43 -19.25 -10.97
C PHE A 51 1.60 -20.33 -10.27
N SER A 52 2.26 -21.15 -9.45
CA SER A 52 1.53 -21.98 -8.48
C SER A 52 0.77 -21.11 -7.50
N GLU A 53 -0.25 -21.67 -6.84
CA GLU A 53 -1.01 -20.93 -5.82
C GLU A 53 -0.12 -20.43 -4.67
N ALA A 54 0.84 -21.25 -4.24
CA ALA A 54 1.81 -20.90 -3.21
C ALA A 54 2.74 -19.75 -3.67
N ASP A 55 3.26 -19.82 -4.90
CA ASP A 55 4.13 -18.77 -5.44
C ASP A 55 3.37 -17.45 -5.62
N ARG A 56 2.10 -17.53 -6.04
CA ARG A 56 1.21 -16.37 -6.15
C ARG A 56 1.01 -15.71 -4.78
N GLN A 57 0.74 -16.49 -3.74
CA GLN A 57 0.54 -15.97 -2.39
C GLN A 57 1.82 -15.34 -1.82
N ILE A 58 2.98 -15.99 -2.00
CA ILE A 58 4.27 -15.44 -1.57
C ILE A 58 4.59 -14.14 -2.31
N THR A 59 4.34 -14.10 -3.63
CA THR A 59 4.57 -12.92 -4.46
C THR A 59 3.67 -11.75 -4.03
N LEU A 60 2.38 -12.00 -3.80
CA LEU A 60 1.46 -10.97 -3.30
C LEU A 60 1.88 -10.45 -1.92
N LEU A 61 2.27 -11.33 -1.00
CA LEU A 61 2.79 -10.92 0.31
C LEU A 61 4.04 -10.06 0.20
N ALA A 62 4.97 -10.42 -0.69
CA ALA A 62 6.19 -9.65 -0.93
C ALA A 62 5.89 -8.25 -1.50
N VAL A 63 4.97 -8.16 -2.47
CA VAL A 63 4.54 -6.89 -3.06
C VAL A 63 3.82 -6.03 -2.00
N SER A 64 2.89 -6.60 -1.24
CA SER A 64 2.20 -5.89 -0.16
C SER A 64 3.18 -5.39 0.90
N ALA A 65 4.15 -6.22 1.32
CA ALA A 65 5.17 -5.80 2.28
C ALA A 65 6.02 -4.63 1.74
N LYS A 66 6.38 -4.66 0.45
CA LYS A 66 7.10 -3.54 -0.19
C LYS A 66 6.26 -2.27 -0.21
N LEU A 67 4.99 -2.36 -0.61
CA LEU A 67 4.09 -1.19 -0.67
C LEU A 67 3.88 -0.58 0.72
N VAL A 68 3.68 -1.41 1.74
CA VAL A 68 3.55 -0.94 3.14
C VAL A 68 4.83 -0.27 3.62
N LEU A 69 6.00 -0.83 3.27
CA LEU A 69 7.30 -0.22 3.62
C LEU A 69 7.51 1.12 2.91
N GLU A 70 7.21 1.20 1.61
CA GLU A 70 7.30 2.44 0.83
C GLU A 70 6.37 3.51 1.39
N ASN A 71 5.12 3.15 1.69
CA ASN A 71 4.15 4.05 2.30
C ASN A 71 4.64 4.56 3.68
N LEU A 72 5.12 3.66 4.54
CA LEU A 72 5.69 4.03 5.85
C LEU A 72 6.86 5.02 5.71
N VAL A 73 7.78 4.77 4.78
CA VAL A 73 8.94 5.64 4.55
C VAL A 73 8.49 7.01 4.02
N LEU A 74 7.58 7.04 3.05
CA LEU A 74 7.03 8.29 2.51
C LEU A 74 6.31 9.09 3.60
N HIS A 75 5.51 8.44 4.43
CA HIS A 75 4.79 9.07 5.53
C HIS A 75 5.76 9.68 6.56
N VAL A 76 6.79 8.94 6.97
CA VAL A 76 7.83 9.47 7.87
C VAL A 76 8.56 10.67 7.26
N GLN A 77 8.87 10.63 5.95
CA GLN A 77 9.51 11.74 5.26
C GLN A 77 8.61 12.99 5.19
N LEU A 78 7.32 12.81 4.91
CA LEU A 78 6.34 13.88 4.84
C LEU A 78 6.21 14.58 6.20
N LEU A 79 6.02 13.82 7.28
CA LEU A 79 5.93 14.37 8.64
C LEU A 79 7.18 15.17 9.03
N ARG A 80 8.37 14.66 8.69
CA ARG A 80 9.65 15.38 8.89
C ARG A 80 9.72 16.68 8.10
N ARG A 81 9.22 16.70 6.85
CA ARG A 81 9.22 17.89 6.00
C ARG A 81 8.28 18.97 6.51
N HIS A 82 7.13 18.58 7.05
CA HIS A 82 6.12 19.50 7.58
C HIS A 82 6.30 19.84 9.07
N GLY A 83 7.33 19.29 9.73
CA GLY A 83 7.61 19.51 11.15
C GLY A 83 6.51 18.96 12.07
N GLN A 84 5.72 18.00 11.58
CA GLN A 84 4.63 17.39 12.33
C GLN A 84 5.14 16.20 13.16
N PRO A 85 4.58 15.97 14.36
CA PRO A 85 4.91 14.81 15.16
C PRO A 85 4.49 13.51 14.45
N LEU A 86 5.23 12.44 14.71
CA LEU A 86 4.84 11.10 14.26
C LEU A 86 3.54 10.68 14.94
N ASN A 87 2.65 10.01 14.22
CA ASN A 87 1.47 9.41 14.85
C ASN A 87 1.88 8.24 15.77
N GLU A 88 1.04 7.90 16.74
CA GLU A 88 1.35 6.91 17.78
C GLU A 88 1.71 5.53 17.21
N GLN A 89 1.06 5.13 16.11
CA GLN A 89 1.30 3.84 15.44
C GLN A 89 2.69 3.78 14.78
N THR A 90 3.07 4.84 14.04
CA THR A 90 4.39 4.95 13.41
C THR A 90 5.48 5.06 14.47
N GLU A 91 5.23 5.81 15.54
CA GLU A 91 6.16 5.92 16.66
C GLU A 91 6.36 4.57 17.37
N ALA A 92 5.30 3.79 17.60
CA ALA A 92 5.39 2.45 18.17
C ALA A 92 6.21 1.49 17.27
N LEU A 93 6.02 1.54 15.96
CA LEU A 93 6.81 0.74 15.00
C LEU A 93 8.29 1.13 15.02
N LEU A 94 8.60 2.43 15.00
CA LEU A 94 9.98 2.93 15.07
C LEU A 94 10.61 2.68 16.44
N ALA A 95 9.83 2.72 17.53
CA ALA A 95 10.29 2.37 18.87
C ALA A 95 10.70 0.89 18.95
N ARG A 96 9.99 -0.02 18.28
CA ARG A 96 10.40 -1.43 18.16
C ARG A 96 11.74 -1.58 17.44
N LEU A 97 12.00 -0.80 16.40
CA LEU A 97 13.31 -0.78 15.74
C LEU A 97 14.42 -0.32 16.69
N ARG A 98 14.17 0.76 17.45
CA ARG A 98 15.13 1.29 18.43
C ARG A 98 15.39 0.32 19.59
N ASN A 99 14.38 -0.42 20.04
CA ASN A 99 14.48 -1.37 21.14
C ASN A 99 15.00 -2.75 20.70
N GLY A 100 14.83 -3.11 19.43
CA GLY A 100 15.37 -4.33 18.82
C GLY A 100 16.86 -4.25 18.48
N GLY A 101 17.47 -3.07 18.58
CA GLY A 101 18.91 -2.84 18.36
C GLY A 101 19.82 -3.20 19.54
N SER A 102 19.27 -3.64 20.68
CA SER A 102 20.05 -4.03 21.88
C SER A 102 20.18 -5.55 22.08
N ALA A 103 19.89 -6.35 21.06
CA ALA A 103 20.17 -7.78 21.05
C ALA A 103 21.12 -8.10 19.88
N GLY A 104 22.37 -7.71 20.05
CA GLY A 104 23.51 -8.05 19.19
C GLY A 104 24.77 -7.98 20.01
#